data_AF-A0A5E4K3X7-F1
#
_entry.id   AF-A0A5E4K3X7-F1
#
_cell.length_a   1.000
_cell.length_b   1.000
_cell.length_c   1.000
_cell.angle_alpha   90.00
_cell.angle_beta   90.00
_cell.angle_gamma   90.00
#
_symmetry.space_group_name_H-M   'P 1'
#
loop_
_entity.id
_entity.type
_entity.pdbx_description
1 polymer ?
#
loop_
_entity_poly.entity_id
_entity_poly.type
_entity_poly.pdbx_seq_one_letter_code
_entity_poly.pdbx_strand_id
1 'polypeptide(L)'
;MSIEKILLVKKQIEKDFSKLNARKIENFFEKFLKDKRNKDFIDYYNRTVLNEEKIDFGEFKSQWGIQGMKKTFYSFFNKNYKKLQKEIIKERDIKKFFEKYCCKERNEYTFCTKLFHTILPREFPPVDNAIRNKFGLQEEEFMESVLIIKKAYEKFIDKNPKKIEAIREVLSQSKFDYLRPERLSDIRILDMYYWFNENHKQ
;
A
#
# COMPACT_ATOMS: atom_id res chain seq x y z
N MET A 1 3.93 -18.82 -8.70
CA MET A 1 2.78 -18.08 -8.14
C MET A 1 1.51 -18.91 -8.14
N SER A 2 0.95 -19.17 -6.95
CA SER A 2 -0.21 -20.07 -6.78
C SER A 2 -1.54 -19.40 -7.14
N ILE A 3 -2.23 -19.92 -8.16
CA ILE A 3 -3.56 -19.44 -8.57
C ILE A 3 -4.58 -19.62 -7.45
N GLU A 4 -4.50 -20.74 -6.73
CA GLU A 4 -5.41 -21.04 -5.61
C GLU A 4 -5.33 -19.97 -4.53
N LYS A 5 -4.11 -19.60 -4.10
CA LYS A 5 -3.90 -18.54 -3.09
C LYS A 5 -4.45 -17.20 -3.55
N ILE A 6 -4.25 -16.83 -4.82
CA ILE A 6 -4.83 -15.60 -5.39
C ILE A 6 -6.35 -15.60 -5.26
N LEU A 7 -7.01 -16.72 -5.57
CA LEU A 7 -8.47 -16.84 -5.47
C LEU A 7 -8.96 -16.79 -4.02
N LEU A 8 -8.22 -17.38 -3.07
CA LEU A 8 -8.54 -17.32 -1.64
C LEU A 8 -8.45 -15.88 -1.11
N VAL A 9 -7.37 -15.17 -1.42
CA VAL A 9 -7.22 -13.74 -1.05
C VAL A 9 -8.35 -12.91 -1.64
N LYS A 10 -8.64 -13.08 -2.93
CA LYS A 10 -9.74 -12.39 -3.59
C LYS A 10 -11.09 -12.65 -2.90
N LYS A 11 -11.39 -13.91 -2.58
CA LYS A 11 -12.64 -14.28 -1.89
C LYS A 11 -12.73 -13.63 -0.51
N GLN A 12 -11.61 -13.50 0.19
CA GLN A 12 -11.55 -12.79 1.46
C GLN A 12 -11.80 -11.29 1.29
N ILE A 13 -11.28 -10.66 0.23
CA ILE A 13 -11.59 -9.27 -0.12
C ILE A 13 -13.08 -9.08 -0.41
N GLU A 14 -13.68 -9.97 -1.20
CA GLU A 14 -15.12 -9.94 -1.50
C GLU A 14 -15.96 -10.05 -0.22
N LYS A 15 -15.56 -10.91 0.72
CA LYS A 15 -16.23 -11.07 2.02
C LYS A 15 -16.09 -9.83 2.92
N ASP A 16 -14.95 -9.17 2.91
CA ASP A 16 -14.72 -7.96 3.71
C ASP A 16 -15.51 -6.78 3.12
N PHE A 17 -15.48 -6.60 1.79
CA PHE A 17 -16.11 -5.48 1.11
C PHE A 17 -17.62 -5.63 0.93
N SER A 18 -18.16 -6.86 0.88
CA SER A 18 -19.63 -7.08 0.85
C SER A 18 -20.33 -6.56 2.12
N LYS A 19 -19.60 -6.48 3.24
CA LYS A 19 -20.11 -5.95 4.51
C LYS A 19 -20.13 -4.43 4.57
N LEU A 20 -19.44 -3.75 3.65
CA LEU A 20 -19.35 -2.29 3.61
C LEU A 20 -20.57 -1.70 2.90
N ASN A 21 -21.20 -0.72 3.53
CA ASN A 21 -22.18 0.18 2.92
C ASN A 21 -21.68 1.62 3.11
N ALA A 22 -22.36 2.61 2.52
CA ALA A 22 -21.94 4.00 2.55
C ALA A 22 -21.64 4.50 3.98
N ARG A 23 -22.57 4.28 4.92
CA ARG A 23 -22.41 4.65 6.33
C ARG A 23 -21.21 4.00 7.01
N LYS A 24 -20.92 2.73 6.71
CA LYS A 24 -19.75 2.03 7.28
C LYS A 24 -18.43 2.57 6.73
N ILE A 25 -18.39 2.90 5.43
CA ILE A 25 -17.22 3.52 4.79
C ILE A 25 -16.98 4.89 5.41
N GLU A 26 -18.02 5.71 5.49
CA GLU A 26 -17.98 7.04 6.09
C GLU A 26 -17.49 6.99 7.54
N ASN A 27 -18.14 6.18 8.39
CA ASN A 27 -17.74 6.00 9.79
C ASN A 27 -16.31 5.46 9.95
N PHE A 28 -15.83 4.66 8.98
CA PHE A 28 -14.46 4.19 8.97
C PHE A 28 -13.54 5.39 8.73
N PHE A 29 -13.69 6.09 7.60
CA PHE A 29 -12.81 7.19 7.21
C PHE A 29 -12.85 8.39 8.17
N GLU A 30 -13.99 8.67 8.83
CA GLU A 30 -14.11 9.73 9.83
C GLU A 30 -13.26 9.51 11.08
N LYS A 31 -13.01 8.26 11.48
CA LYS A 31 -12.16 7.99 12.65
C LYS A 31 -10.71 8.44 12.40
N PHE A 32 -10.27 8.45 11.15
CA PHE A 32 -8.91 8.82 10.78
C PHE A 32 -8.66 10.32 10.89
N LEU A 33 -9.70 11.15 10.70
CA LEU A 33 -9.62 12.60 10.89
C LEU A 33 -9.20 12.99 12.31
N LYS A 34 -9.44 12.12 13.29
CA LYS A 34 -9.19 12.40 14.71
C LYS A 34 -7.77 12.03 15.14
N ASP A 35 -7.03 11.29 14.33
CA ASP A 35 -5.69 10.81 14.67
C ASP A 35 -4.62 11.60 13.88
N LYS A 36 -3.81 12.35 14.62
CA LYS A 36 -2.72 13.16 14.06
C LYS A 36 -1.76 12.33 13.21
N ARG A 37 -1.44 11.10 13.63
CA ARG A 37 -0.50 10.24 12.90
C ARG A 37 -1.04 9.86 11.53
N ASN A 38 -2.35 9.61 11.43
CA ASN A 38 -2.99 9.31 10.15
C ASN A 38 -2.99 10.54 9.24
N LYS A 39 -3.26 11.72 9.81
CA LYS A 39 -3.18 12.98 9.07
C LYS A 39 -1.79 13.24 8.52
N ASP A 40 -0.76 13.15 9.37
CA ASP A 40 0.64 13.34 8.98
C ASP A 40 1.04 12.35 7.85
N PHE A 41 0.59 11.11 7.93
CA PHE A 41 0.83 10.12 6.88
C PHE A 41 0.11 10.45 5.56
N ILE A 42 -1.13 10.94 5.62
CA ILE A 42 -1.89 11.32 4.42
C ILE A 42 -1.26 12.55 3.75
N ASP A 43 -0.82 13.54 4.54
CA ASP A 43 -0.10 14.69 4.01
C ASP A 43 1.20 14.24 3.33
N TYR A 44 1.96 13.35 3.96
CA TYR A 44 3.14 12.73 3.36
C TYR A 44 2.82 11.95 2.07
N TYR A 45 1.76 11.15 2.06
CA TYR A 45 1.33 10.37 0.89
C TYR A 45 0.94 11.31 -0.27
N ASN A 46 0.18 12.36 0.03
CA ASN A 46 -0.22 13.35 -0.96
C ASN A 46 0.98 14.05 -1.59
N ARG A 47 2.00 14.40 -0.80
CA ARG A 47 3.25 14.99 -1.33
C ARG A 47 4.03 14.01 -2.21
N THR A 48 4.28 12.79 -1.72
CA THR A 48 5.21 11.87 -2.37
C THR A 48 4.60 11.06 -3.50
N VAL A 49 3.33 10.67 -3.39
CA VAL A 49 2.63 9.83 -4.37
C VAL A 49 1.82 10.67 -5.33
N LEU A 50 1.04 11.63 -4.82
CA LEU A 50 0.14 12.41 -5.69
C LEU A 50 0.85 13.62 -6.30
N ASN A 51 1.69 14.33 -5.55
CA ASN A 51 2.46 15.47 -6.07
C ASN A 51 3.84 15.05 -6.61
N GLU A 52 4.18 13.76 -6.51
CA GLU A 52 5.42 13.19 -7.04
C GLU A 52 6.70 13.88 -6.53
N GLU A 53 6.64 14.43 -5.32
CA GLU A 53 7.80 15.02 -4.67
C GLU A 53 8.90 13.97 -4.44
N LYS A 54 10.15 14.42 -4.46
CA LYS A 54 11.29 13.54 -4.17
C LYS A 54 11.15 12.97 -2.76
N ILE A 55 11.27 11.64 -2.66
CA ILE A 55 11.26 10.93 -1.39
C ILE A 55 12.53 11.26 -0.59
N ASP A 56 12.37 11.74 0.64
CA ASP A 56 13.39 11.64 1.69
C ASP A 56 13.24 10.29 2.39
N PHE A 57 14.24 9.43 2.29
CA PHE A 57 14.14 8.07 2.82
C PHE A 57 14.20 7.96 4.36
N GLY A 58 14.65 9.02 5.05
CA GLY A 58 14.54 9.15 6.50
C GLY A 58 13.09 9.43 6.93
N GLU A 59 12.43 10.38 6.26
CA GLU A 59 11.00 10.65 6.44
C GLU A 59 10.16 9.44 6.01
N PHE A 60 10.44 8.87 4.85
CA PHE A 60 9.78 7.68 4.30
C PHE A 60 9.73 6.55 5.32
N LYS A 61 10.88 6.22 5.93
CA LYS A 61 10.97 5.17 6.93
C LYS A 61 10.06 5.44 8.12
N SER A 62 10.04 6.69 8.61
CA SER A 62 9.23 7.10 9.75
C SER A 62 7.74 7.03 9.44
N GLN A 63 7.31 7.64 8.33
CA GLN A 63 5.91 7.70 7.89
C GLN A 63 5.34 6.30 7.63
N TRP A 64 6.13 5.44 7.01
CA TRP A 64 5.75 4.05 6.76
C TRP A 64 5.95 3.11 7.96
N GLY A 65 6.45 3.58 9.10
CA GLY A 65 6.67 2.76 10.30
C GLY A 65 7.70 1.65 10.13
N ILE A 66 8.70 1.83 9.26
CA ILE A 66 9.71 0.82 8.97
C ILE A 66 10.78 0.83 10.05
N GLN A 67 10.90 -0.24 10.83
CA GLN A 67 11.86 -0.35 11.93
C GLN A 67 13.17 -1.04 11.49
N GLY A 68 14.24 -0.87 12.29
CA GLY A 68 15.50 -1.61 12.12
C GLY A 68 16.39 -1.22 10.93
N MET A 69 15.92 -0.37 10.00
CA MET A 69 16.72 0.04 8.84
C MET A 69 17.89 0.96 9.22
N LYS A 70 19.11 0.57 8.82
CA LYS A 70 20.36 1.31 9.05
C LYS A 70 20.44 2.62 8.27
N LYS A 71 21.15 3.60 8.84
CA LYS A 71 21.39 4.91 8.20
C LYS A 71 22.11 4.82 6.87
N THR A 72 23.08 3.92 6.77
CA THR A 72 23.81 3.67 5.53
C THR A 72 22.90 3.21 4.41
N PHE A 73 21.90 2.37 4.72
CA PHE A 73 20.90 1.89 3.76
C PHE A 73 20.05 3.04 3.22
N TYR A 74 19.30 3.76 4.06
CA TYR A 74 18.45 4.84 3.55
C TYR A 74 19.26 6.01 2.95
N SER A 75 20.51 6.22 3.39
CA SER A 75 21.41 7.20 2.75
C SER A 75 21.79 6.79 1.32
N PHE A 76 21.98 5.49 1.04
CA PHE A 76 22.20 5.00 -0.32
C PHE A 76 21.00 5.31 -1.22
N PHE A 77 19.78 5.05 -0.73
CA PHE A 77 18.55 5.35 -1.48
C PHE A 77 18.35 6.85 -1.72
N ASN A 78 18.62 7.70 -0.73
CA ASN A 78 18.59 9.17 -0.88
C ASN A 78 19.55 9.65 -1.98
N LYS A 79 20.79 9.13 -2.00
CA LYS A 79 21.80 9.50 -3.00
C LYS A 79 21.46 9.01 -4.42
N ASN A 80 20.75 7.88 -4.53
CA ASN A 80 20.48 7.21 -5.80
C ASN A 80 19.02 7.31 -6.26
N TYR A 81 18.17 8.10 -5.60
CA TYR A 81 16.72 8.10 -5.80
C TYR A 81 16.29 8.15 -7.28
N LYS A 82 16.80 9.11 -8.06
CA LYS A 82 16.39 9.26 -9.47
C LYS A 82 16.79 8.07 -10.34
N LYS A 83 17.92 7.42 -10.06
CA LYS A 83 18.35 6.19 -10.75
C LYS A 83 17.41 5.03 -10.40
N LEU A 84 17.16 4.83 -9.11
CA LEU A 84 16.31 3.74 -8.60
C LEU A 84 14.86 3.91 -9.06
N GLN A 85 14.33 5.14 -9.03
CA GLN A 85 13.00 5.47 -9.53
C GLN A 85 12.86 5.11 -11.02
N LYS A 86 13.83 5.49 -11.87
CA LYS A 86 13.84 5.13 -13.28
C LYS A 86 13.88 3.62 -13.50
N GLU A 87 14.67 2.91 -12.70
CA GLU A 87 14.76 1.45 -12.77
C GLU A 87 13.42 0.79 -12.39
N ILE A 88 12.78 1.23 -11.30
CA ILE A 88 11.46 0.73 -10.87
C ILE A 88 10.41 0.96 -11.97
N ILE A 89 10.33 2.17 -12.52
CA ILE A 89 9.35 2.51 -13.57
C ILE A 89 9.58 1.70 -14.85
N LYS A 90 10.85 1.46 -15.22
CA LYS A 90 11.21 0.75 -16.44
C LYS A 90 11.03 -0.76 -16.30
N GLU A 91 11.54 -1.36 -15.24
CA GLU A 91 11.60 -2.81 -15.09
C GLU A 91 10.33 -3.38 -14.47
N ARG A 92 9.71 -2.67 -13.51
CA ARG A 92 8.47 -3.07 -12.81
C ARG A 92 8.55 -4.45 -12.16
N ASP A 93 9.76 -4.95 -11.92
CA ASP A 93 10.03 -6.25 -11.31
C ASP A 93 10.51 -6.05 -9.86
N ILE A 94 9.56 -6.18 -8.93
CA ILE A 94 9.84 -6.02 -7.50
C ILE A 94 10.79 -7.09 -6.97
N LYS A 95 10.74 -8.31 -7.51
CA LYS A 95 11.58 -9.42 -7.04
C LYS A 95 13.03 -9.16 -7.42
N LYS A 96 13.27 -8.85 -8.69
CA LYS A 96 14.60 -8.50 -9.18
C LYS A 96 15.17 -7.25 -8.50
N PHE A 97 14.34 -6.22 -8.29
CA PHE A 97 14.77 -5.03 -7.54
C PHE A 97 15.14 -5.37 -6.10
N PHE A 98 14.32 -6.20 -5.44
CA PHE A 98 14.58 -6.63 -4.08
C PHE A 98 15.90 -7.38 -3.95
N GLU A 99 16.13 -8.39 -4.80
CA GLU A 99 17.38 -9.18 -4.83
C GLU A 99 18.61 -8.28 -5.04
N LYS A 100 18.49 -7.27 -5.88
CA LYS A 100 19.58 -6.36 -6.23
C LYS A 100 19.92 -5.35 -5.14
N TYR A 101 18.93 -4.79 -4.45
CA TYR A 101 19.12 -3.62 -3.57
C TYR A 101 18.69 -3.82 -2.12
N CYS A 102 17.86 -4.81 -1.83
CA CYS A 102 17.13 -4.96 -0.57
C CYS A 102 17.28 -6.36 0.05
N CYS A 103 18.22 -7.19 -0.43
CA CYS A 103 18.44 -8.54 0.11
C CYS A 103 19.65 -8.58 1.06
N LYS A 104 19.73 -7.62 1.97
CA LYS A 104 20.83 -7.51 2.95
C LYS A 104 20.34 -7.71 4.38
N GLU A 105 19.10 -7.34 4.70
CA GLU A 105 18.54 -7.39 6.07
C GLU A 105 17.03 -7.74 6.12
N ARG A 106 16.56 -8.19 7.30
CA ARG A 106 15.21 -8.79 7.52
C ARG A 106 14.01 -7.86 7.23
N ASN A 107 14.17 -6.53 7.36
CA ASN A 107 13.06 -5.56 7.24
C ASN A 107 12.98 -4.87 5.86
N GLU A 108 13.84 -5.27 4.93
CA GLU A 108 13.94 -4.64 3.61
C GLU A 108 12.78 -5.03 2.67
N TYR A 109 12.06 -6.11 2.98
CA TYR A 109 10.84 -6.53 2.26
C TYR A 109 9.74 -5.47 2.33
N THR A 110 9.32 -5.11 3.54
CA THR A 110 8.29 -4.07 3.79
C THR A 110 8.72 -2.72 3.24
N PHE A 111 10.02 -2.41 3.27
CA PHE A 111 10.54 -1.22 2.62
C PHE A 111 10.35 -1.26 1.10
N CYS A 112 10.73 -2.37 0.47
CA CYS A 112 10.67 -2.53 -0.97
C CYS A 112 9.22 -2.42 -1.48
N THR A 113 8.26 -3.07 -0.81
CA THR A 113 6.84 -2.99 -1.19
C THR A 113 6.29 -1.58 -1.09
N LYS A 114 6.60 -0.87 -0.01
CA LYS A 114 6.15 0.51 0.21
C LYS A 114 6.80 1.47 -0.78
N LEU A 115 8.05 1.23 -1.17
CA LEU A 115 8.74 2.02 -2.19
C LEU A 115 8.10 1.81 -3.57
N PHE A 116 7.83 0.56 -3.93
CA PHE A 116 7.11 0.22 -5.16
C PHE A 116 5.71 0.82 -5.18
N HIS A 117 4.96 0.76 -4.08
CA HIS A 117 3.67 1.43 -3.99
C HIS A 117 3.79 2.95 -4.13
N THR A 118 4.81 3.57 -3.53
CA THR A 118 4.98 5.03 -3.60
C THR A 118 5.31 5.49 -5.03
N ILE A 119 6.05 4.68 -5.81
CA ILE A 119 6.45 5.02 -7.19
C ILE A 119 5.43 4.52 -8.22
N LEU A 120 4.79 3.38 -7.98
CA LEU A 120 3.82 2.71 -8.85
C LEU A 120 2.51 2.41 -8.07
N PRO A 121 1.79 3.44 -7.58
CA PRO A 121 0.63 3.27 -6.67
C PRO A 121 -0.56 2.58 -7.33
N ARG A 122 -0.60 2.54 -8.67
CA ARG A 122 -1.62 1.87 -9.46
C ARG A 122 -1.33 0.38 -9.68
N GLU A 123 -0.14 -0.09 -9.32
CA GLU A 123 0.29 -1.46 -9.61
C GLU A 123 0.62 -2.25 -8.36
N PHE A 124 1.30 -1.66 -7.38
CA PHE A 124 1.79 -2.41 -6.22
C PHE A 124 1.08 -1.98 -4.94
N PRO A 125 0.50 -2.91 -4.15
CA PRO A 125 0.04 -2.61 -2.81
C PRO A 125 1.23 -2.51 -1.82
N PRO A 126 1.18 -1.63 -0.80
CA PRO A 126 2.23 -1.47 0.21
C PRO A 126 2.12 -2.53 1.32
N VAL A 127 2.31 -3.80 0.96
CA VAL A 127 2.12 -4.95 1.85
C VAL A 127 3.13 -4.97 3.01
N ASP A 128 2.63 -5.26 4.21
CA ASP A 128 3.40 -5.58 5.41
C ASP A 128 2.94 -6.91 6.05
N ASN A 129 3.52 -7.27 7.20
CA ASN A 129 3.19 -8.53 7.87
C ASN A 129 1.74 -8.58 8.36
N ALA A 130 1.14 -7.46 8.80
CA ALA A 130 -0.24 -7.47 9.27
C ALA A 130 -1.20 -7.80 8.12
N ILE A 131 -0.98 -7.20 6.96
CA ILE A 131 -1.73 -7.49 5.73
C ILE A 131 -1.51 -8.94 5.28
N ARG A 132 -0.27 -9.45 5.32
CA ARG A 132 0.01 -10.87 5.00
C ARG A 132 -0.73 -11.82 5.94
N ASN A 133 -0.72 -11.54 7.24
CA ASN A 133 -1.40 -12.33 8.25
C ASN A 133 -2.92 -12.34 8.05
N LYS A 134 -3.51 -11.18 7.72
CA LYS A 134 -4.93 -11.04 7.40
C LYS A 134 -5.36 -11.97 6.25
N PHE A 135 -4.47 -12.27 5.33
CA PHE A 135 -4.72 -13.13 4.18
C PHE A 135 -4.21 -14.56 4.31
N GLY A 136 -3.67 -14.96 5.47
CA GLY A 136 -3.19 -16.32 5.69
C GLY A 136 -1.94 -16.68 4.84
N LEU A 137 -1.07 -15.71 4.59
CA LEU A 137 0.12 -15.86 3.74
C LEU A 137 1.43 -15.87 4.54
N GLN A 138 1.39 -16.24 5.83
CA GLN A 138 2.57 -16.25 6.70
C GLN A 138 3.64 -17.24 6.27
N GLU A 139 3.19 -18.41 5.79
CA GLU A 139 4.05 -19.51 5.33
C GLU A 139 4.63 -19.28 3.94
N GLU A 140 4.09 -18.33 3.19
CA GLU A 140 4.60 -17.97 1.87
C GLU A 140 5.83 -17.08 2.01
N GLU A 141 6.75 -17.11 1.04
CA GLU A 141 7.79 -16.09 0.98
C GLU A 141 7.16 -14.69 0.84
N PHE A 142 7.82 -13.68 1.41
CA PHE A 142 7.23 -12.34 1.48
C PHE A 142 6.96 -11.77 0.08
N MET A 143 7.92 -11.86 -0.85
CA MET A 143 7.72 -11.36 -2.22
C MET A 143 6.66 -12.14 -2.98
N GLU A 144 6.54 -13.45 -2.75
CA GLU A 144 5.45 -14.25 -3.31
C GLU A 144 4.10 -13.78 -2.74
N SER A 145 4.02 -13.51 -1.43
CA SER A 145 2.82 -12.94 -0.80
C SER A 145 2.39 -11.62 -1.44
N VAL A 146 3.36 -10.74 -1.75
CA VAL A 146 3.09 -9.44 -2.40
C VAL A 146 2.49 -9.63 -3.77
N LEU A 147 3.04 -10.55 -4.57
CA LEU A 147 2.55 -10.82 -5.93
C LEU A 147 1.16 -11.47 -5.89
N ILE A 148 0.90 -12.37 -4.94
CA ILE A 148 -0.42 -12.96 -4.69
C ILE A 148 -1.44 -11.86 -4.36
N ILE A 149 -1.14 -10.97 -3.41
CA ILE A 149 -2.05 -9.88 -3.00
C ILE A 149 -2.28 -8.91 -4.15
N LYS A 150 -1.23 -8.49 -4.86
CA LYS A 150 -1.32 -7.64 -6.06
C LYS A 150 -2.32 -8.23 -7.07
N LYS A 151 -2.15 -9.50 -7.43
CA LYS A 151 -3.03 -10.18 -8.39
C LYS A 151 -4.46 -10.35 -7.86
N ALA A 152 -4.64 -10.56 -6.56
CA ALA A 152 -5.97 -10.63 -5.97
C ALA A 152 -6.69 -9.27 -5.98
N TYR A 153 -5.97 -8.17 -5.72
CA TYR A 153 -6.50 -6.81 -5.80
C TYR A 153 -6.93 -6.48 -7.24
N GLU A 154 -6.05 -6.71 -8.22
CA GLU A 154 -6.36 -6.54 -9.65
C GLU A 154 -7.66 -7.28 -10.03
N LYS A 155 -7.74 -8.58 -9.70
CA LYS A 155 -8.93 -9.39 -10.02
C LYS A 155 -10.19 -8.96 -9.26
N PHE A 156 -10.06 -8.39 -8.06
CA PHE A 156 -11.20 -7.87 -7.32
C PHE A 156 -11.72 -6.59 -7.97
N ILE A 157 -10.83 -5.65 -8.28
CA ILE A 157 -11.15 -4.37 -8.92
C ILE A 157 -11.84 -4.61 -10.26
N ASP A 158 -11.24 -5.45 -11.11
CA ASP A 158 -11.78 -5.78 -12.45
C ASP A 158 -13.20 -6.35 -12.40
N LYS A 159 -13.51 -7.15 -11.38
CA LYS A 159 -14.82 -7.79 -11.23
C LYS A 159 -15.83 -6.95 -10.46
N ASN A 160 -15.39 -5.92 -9.74
CA ASN A 160 -16.25 -5.13 -8.85
C ASN A 160 -16.08 -3.60 -9.07
N PRO A 161 -16.08 -3.07 -10.31
CA PRO A 161 -15.83 -1.65 -10.55
C PRO A 161 -16.89 -0.76 -9.86
N LYS A 162 -18.17 -1.17 -9.88
CA LYS A 162 -19.26 -0.45 -9.18
C LYS A 162 -19.03 -0.34 -7.67
N LYS A 163 -18.35 -1.32 -7.06
CA LYS A 163 -18.07 -1.29 -5.62
C LYS A 163 -16.99 -0.27 -5.29
N ILE A 164 -15.95 -0.20 -6.13
CA ILE A 164 -14.90 0.80 -6.01
C ILE A 164 -15.48 2.20 -6.22
N GLU A 165 -16.34 2.37 -7.22
CA GLU A 165 -16.99 3.66 -7.49
C GLU A 165 -17.85 4.12 -6.31
N ALA A 166 -18.68 3.22 -5.75
CA ALA A 166 -19.49 3.55 -4.57
C ALA A 166 -18.63 3.96 -3.36
N ILE A 167 -17.41 3.44 -3.21
CA ILE A 167 -16.49 3.90 -2.16
C ILE A 167 -15.96 5.29 -2.50
N ARG A 168 -15.56 5.51 -3.77
CA ARG A 168 -15.05 6.79 -4.25
C ARG A 168 -16.09 7.91 -4.11
N GLU A 169 -17.37 7.63 -4.39
CA GLU A 169 -18.50 8.55 -4.19
C GLU A 169 -18.60 8.99 -2.71
N VAL A 170 -18.52 8.05 -1.77
CA VAL A 170 -18.52 8.38 -0.33
C VAL A 170 -17.31 9.25 0.03
N LEU A 171 -16.13 8.91 -0.49
CA LEU A 171 -14.90 9.66 -0.24
C LEU A 171 -14.86 11.01 -0.94
N SER A 172 -15.75 11.29 -1.90
CA SER A 172 -15.83 12.57 -2.62
C SER A 172 -16.64 13.64 -1.87
N GLN A 173 -17.12 13.34 -0.68
CA GLN A 173 -17.74 14.34 0.20
C GLN A 173 -16.66 15.29 0.75
N SER A 174 -17.00 16.58 0.90
CA SER A 174 -16.05 17.65 1.28
C SER A 174 -15.23 17.36 2.54
N LYS A 175 -15.80 16.66 3.52
CA LYS A 175 -15.10 16.28 4.76
C LYS A 175 -13.90 15.33 4.52
N PHE A 176 -13.83 14.71 3.34
CA PHE A 176 -12.78 13.78 2.93
C PHE A 176 -11.83 14.37 1.87
N ASP A 177 -11.93 15.67 1.54
CA ASP A 177 -11.09 16.34 0.54
C ASP A 177 -9.58 16.17 0.79
N TYR A 178 -9.17 16.01 2.06
CA TYR A 178 -7.79 15.73 2.45
C TYR A 178 -7.24 14.42 1.85
N LEU A 179 -8.09 13.45 1.51
CA LEU A 179 -7.71 12.21 0.84
C LEU A 179 -7.51 12.37 -0.67
N ARG A 180 -8.06 13.42 -1.27
CA ARG A 180 -8.00 13.69 -2.72
C ARG A 180 -8.46 12.48 -3.53
N PRO A 181 -9.69 11.98 -3.27
CA PRO A 181 -10.19 10.71 -3.77
C PRO A 181 -10.07 10.59 -5.28
N GLU A 182 -10.27 11.66 -6.04
CA GLU A 182 -10.17 11.71 -7.51
C GLU A 182 -8.79 11.31 -8.04
N ARG A 183 -7.73 11.45 -7.23
CA ARG A 183 -6.35 11.10 -7.59
C ARG A 183 -5.90 9.73 -7.07
N LEU A 184 -6.67 9.10 -6.19
CA LEU A 184 -6.33 7.80 -5.61
C LEU A 184 -6.52 6.66 -6.62
N SER A 185 -5.53 5.76 -6.68
CA SER A 185 -5.68 4.49 -7.40
C SER A 185 -6.68 3.57 -6.69
N ASP A 186 -7.29 2.65 -7.44
CA ASP A 186 -8.19 1.65 -6.86
C ASP A 186 -7.45 0.71 -5.90
N ILE A 187 -6.18 0.40 -6.19
CA ILE A 187 -5.30 -0.31 -5.26
C ILE A 187 -5.18 0.45 -3.94
N ARG A 188 -5.02 1.78 -3.99
CA ARG A 188 -4.93 2.60 -2.79
C ARG A 188 -6.22 2.62 -2.00
N ILE A 189 -7.39 2.58 -2.66
CA ILE A 189 -8.68 2.46 -1.96
C ILE A 189 -8.75 1.16 -1.14
N LEU A 190 -8.36 0.04 -1.73
CA LEU A 190 -8.31 -1.25 -1.03
C LEU A 190 -7.26 -1.24 0.09
N ASP A 191 -6.07 -0.75 -0.23
CA ASP A 191 -4.95 -0.70 0.70
C ASP A 191 -5.28 0.17 1.92
N MET A 192 -5.87 1.35 1.74
CA MET A 192 -6.30 2.17 2.88
C MET A 192 -7.18 1.37 3.82
N TYR A 193 -8.18 0.63 3.31
CA TYR A 193 -9.02 -0.20 4.16
C TYR A 193 -8.22 -1.22 4.96
N TYR A 194 -7.30 -1.95 4.33
CA TYR A 194 -6.52 -2.99 5.02
C TYR A 194 -5.43 -2.44 5.93
N TRP A 195 -4.63 -1.50 5.43
CA TRP A 195 -3.56 -0.86 6.17
C TRP A 195 -4.09 -0.24 7.46
N PHE A 196 -5.20 0.49 7.36
CA PHE A 196 -5.82 1.11 8.51
C PHE A 196 -6.55 0.13 9.45
N ASN A 197 -7.16 -0.93 8.92
CA ASN A 197 -7.87 -1.89 9.77
C ASN A 197 -6.95 -2.87 10.49
N GLU A 198 -5.77 -3.16 9.93
CA GLU A 198 -4.87 -4.19 10.47
C GLU A 198 -3.65 -3.61 11.21
N ASN A 199 -3.17 -2.40 10.88
CA ASN A 199 -2.06 -1.77 11.61
C ASN A 199 -2.47 -0.97 12.85
N HIS A 200 -3.77 -0.78 13.09
CA HIS A 200 -4.31 -0.07 14.27
C HIS A 200 -5.02 -1.02 15.25
N LYS A 201 -4.84 -2.33 15.10
CA LYS A 201 -5.28 -3.35 16.08
C LYS A 201 -4.27 -3.59 17.21
N GLN A 202 -3.23 -2.77 17.30
CA GLN A 202 -2.19 -2.82 18.33
C GLN A 202 -2.31 -1.64 19.29
#